data_AF-A0A2C6M9U4-F1
#
_entry.id   AF-A0A2C6M9U4-F1
#
_cell.length_a   1.000
_cell.length_b   1.000
_cell.length_c   1.000
_cell.angle_alpha   90.00
_cell.angle_beta   90.00
_cell.angle_gamma   90.00
#
_symmetry.space_group_name_H-M   'P 1'
#
loop_
_entity.id
_entity.type
_entity.pdbx_description
1 polymer ?
#
loop_
_entity_poly.entity_id
_entity_poly.type
_entity_poly.pdbx_seq_one_letter_code
_entity_poly.pdbx_strand_id
1 'polypeptide(L)'
;MTKQKKQDIILTASGHQYDKDLARVPIKVSPALQALIANHLELMERLNTHFPEEKIFLDNLKLELVQVEEEIASAFSGYMKKKEEQRIKRELKKSEKEFTSAASMNDNFSTMNMDLPLDATGDLCSDVFDIEHSLEQMAEKISPGLPSEKYEPRSFSERPVEIDLRRVAVGASIKALENFLGRKLSEEEIVSLERQVEAYLV
;
A
#
# COMPACT_ATOMS: atom_id res chain seq x y z
N MET A 1 -20.02 0.98 24.35
CA MET A 1 -20.50 0.18 23.20
C MET A 1 -20.06 0.84 21.91
N THR A 2 -19.00 0.33 21.28
CA THR A 2 -18.48 0.82 20.00
C THR A 2 -19.31 0.23 18.87
N LYS A 3 -20.04 1.08 18.15
CA LYS A 3 -20.84 0.70 16.98
C LYS A 3 -19.90 0.08 15.92
N GLN A 4 -20.09 -1.20 15.60
CA GLN A 4 -19.40 -1.83 14.48
C GLN A 4 -19.84 -1.11 13.20
N LYS A 5 -18.89 -0.43 12.57
CA LYS A 5 -19.08 0.29 11.31
C LYS A 5 -19.34 -0.79 10.24
N LYS A 6 -20.56 -0.84 9.70
CA LYS A 6 -20.87 -1.75 8.58
C LYS A 6 -19.90 -1.42 7.45
N GLN A 7 -19.05 -2.38 7.09
CA GLN A 7 -18.25 -2.28 5.88
C GLN A 7 -19.22 -2.40 4.71
N ASP A 8 -19.35 -1.32 3.96
CA ASP A 8 -20.14 -1.32 2.73
C ASP A 8 -19.45 -2.26 1.73
N ILE A 9 -20.06 -3.42 1.51
CA ILE A 9 -19.62 -4.41 0.52
C ILE A 9 -19.94 -3.85 -0.86
N ILE A 10 -18.93 -3.43 -1.62
CA ILE A 10 -19.08 -3.20 -3.06
C ILE A 10 -18.45 -4.38 -3.80
N LEU A 11 -19.18 -4.87 -4.78
CA LEU A 11 -18.74 -5.91 -5.70
C LEU A 11 -18.11 -5.25 -6.94
N THR A 12 -16.98 -5.79 -7.38
CA THR A 12 -16.39 -5.51 -8.70
C THR A 12 -17.24 -6.11 -9.82
N ALA A 13 -16.96 -5.74 -11.07
CA ALA A 13 -17.66 -6.28 -12.25
C ALA A 13 -17.55 -7.82 -12.36
N SER A 14 -16.49 -8.41 -11.82
CA SER A 14 -16.27 -9.86 -11.74
C SER A 14 -16.92 -10.52 -10.52
N GLY A 15 -17.68 -9.78 -9.71
CA GLY A 15 -18.37 -10.29 -8.53
C GLY A 15 -17.49 -10.46 -7.29
N HIS A 16 -16.24 -9.98 -7.32
CA HIS A 16 -15.34 -10.04 -6.17
C HIS A 16 -15.59 -8.85 -5.23
N GLN A 17 -15.67 -9.14 -3.93
CA GLN A 17 -15.74 -8.10 -2.90
C GLN A 17 -14.39 -7.38 -2.83
N TYR A 18 -14.41 -6.05 -2.92
CA TYR A 18 -13.21 -5.23 -2.71
C TYR A 18 -13.38 -4.30 -1.50
N ASP A 19 -12.27 -4.04 -0.82
CA ASP A 19 -12.23 -3.12 0.33
C ASP A 19 -12.11 -1.66 -0.16
N LYS A 20 -13.13 -0.86 0.15
CA LYS A 20 -13.18 0.56 -0.20
C LYS A 20 -12.04 1.38 0.41
N ASP A 21 -11.59 1.01 1.60
CA ASP A 21 -10.55 1.75 2.31
C ASP A 21 -9.18 1.49 1.65
N LEU A 22 -8.96 0.27 1.15
CA LEU A 22 -7.80 -0.09 0.31
C LEU A 22 -7.84 0.59 -1.07
N ALA A 23 -9.01 0.75 -1.69
CA ALA A 23 -9.15 1.45 -2.97
C ALA A 23 -8.76 2.94 -2.92
N ARG A 24 -8.72 3.54 -1.73
CA ARG A 24 -8.29 4.94 -1.53
C ARG A 24 -6.78 5.09 -1.39
N VAL A 25 -6.05 3.99 -1.24
CA VAL A 25 -4.60 4.02 -1.08
C VAL A 25 -3.97 4.44 -2.42
N PRO A 26 -3.06 5.42 -2.44
CA PRO A 26 -2.40 5.83 -3.67
C PRO A 26 -1.61 4.65 -4.24
N ILE A 27 -1.94 4.27 -5.48
CA ILE A 27 -1.29 3.20 -6.22
C ILE A 27 0.15 3.63 -6.52
N LYS A 28 1.12 2.93 -5.93
CA LYS A 28 2.54 3.09 -6.28
C LYS A 28 2.82 2.16 -7.45
N VAL A 29 3.02 2.73 -8.63
CA VAL A 29 3.44 1.97 -9.81
C VAL A 29 4.91 1.60 -9.64
N SER A 30 5.18 0.33 -9.35
CA SER A 30 6.54 -0.19 -9.33
C SER A 30 6.91 -0.74 -10.71
N PRO A 31 8.20 -0.76 -11.08
CA PRO A 31 8.65 -1.41 -12.32
C PRO A 31 8.21 -2.88 -12.41
N ALA A 32 8.11 -3.57 -11.28
CA ALA A 32 7.63 -4.94 -11.21
C ALA A 32 6.15 -5.07 -11.61
N LEU A 33 5.29 -4.12 -11.23
CA LEU A 33 3.87 -4.12 -11.62
C LEU A 33 3.72 -3.90 -13.12
N GLN A 34 4.51 -2.98 -13.70
CA GLN A 34 4.50 -2.74 -15.15
C GLN A 34 4.97 -3.97 -15.94
N ALA A 35 6.04 -4.62 -15.47
CA ALA A 35 6.52 -5.87 -16.07
C ALA A 35 5.48 -7.00 -15.96
N LEU A 36 4.77 -7.08 -14.83
CA LEU A 36 3.71 -8.07 -14.63
C LEU A 36 2.56 -7.88 -15.62
N ILE A 37 2.08 -6.64 -15.78
CA ILE A 37 1.01 -6.29 -16.73
C ILE A 37 1.45 -6.63 -18.15
N ALA A 38 2.65 -6.24 -18.55
CA ALA A 38 3.19 -6.54 -19.88
C ALA A 38 3.30 -8.06 -20.14
N ASN A 39 3.80 -8.82 -19.16
CA ASN A 39 3.89 -10.28 -19.27
C ASN A 39 2.51 -10.94 -19.39
N HIS A 40 1.49 -10.41 -18.71
CA HIS A 40 0.12 -10.95 -18.80
C HIS A 40 -0.50 -10.66 -20.16
N LEU A 41 -0.28 -9.47 -20.73
CA LEU A 41 -0.71 -9.15 -22.11
C LEU A 41 -0.09 -10.12 -23.12
N GLU A 42 1.22 -10.33 -23.03
CA GLU A 42 1.94 -11.25 -23.92
C GLU A 42 1.45 -12.69 -23.76
N LEU A 43 1.22 -13.15 -22.52
CA LEU A 43 0.67 -14.48 -22.26
C LEU A 43 -0.71 -14.65 -22.90
N MET A 44 -1.60 -13.66 -22.77
CA MET A 44 -2.93 -13.69 -23.36
C MET A 44 -2.90 -13.74 -24.89
N GLU A 45 -1.99 -13.02 -25.53
CA GLU A 45 -1.81 -13.06 -26.98
C GLU A 45 -1.35 -14.43 -27.46
N ARG A 46 -0.42 -15.05 -26.73
CA ARG A 46 0.04 -16.42 -27.00
C ARG A 46 -1.08 -17.43 -26.80
N LEU A 47 -1.83 -17.33 -25.70
CA LEU A 47 -2.94 -18.24 -25.39
C LEU A 47 -4.07 -18.13 -26.41
N ASN A 48 -4.41 -16.93 -26.87
CA ASN A 48 -5.45 -16.71 -27.89
C ASN A 48 -5.12 -17.41 -29.23
N THR A 49 -3.84 -17.64 -29.52
CA THR A 49 -3.39 -18.35 -30.73
C THR A 49 -3.55 -19.87 -30.59
N HIS A 50 -3.43 -20.40 -29.36
CA HIS A 50 -3.47 -21.84 -29.08
C HIS A 50 -4.84 -22.35 -28.60
N PHE A 51 -5.66 -21.49 -28.00
CA PHE A 51 -6.95 -21.82 -27.38
C PHE A 51 -8.04 -20.83 -27.80
N PRO A 52 -8.53 -20.89 -29.06
CA PRO A 52 -9.55 -19.97 -29.56
C PRO A 52 -10.93 -20.17 -28.89
N GLU A 53 -11.19 -21.32 -28.27
CA GLU A 53 -12.45 -21.60 -27.56
C GLU A 53 -12.59 -20.77 -26.29
N GLU A 54 -11.48 -20.38 -25.67
CA GLU A 54 -11.45 -19.56 -24.45
C GLU A 54 -11.43 -18.06 -24.74
N LYS A 55 -11.61 -17.66 -26.01
CA LYS A 55 -11.49 -16.27 -26.46
C LYS A 55 -12.36 -15.31 -25.65
N ILE A 56 -13.58 -15.69 -25.28
CA ILE A 56 -14.48 -14.86 -24.47
C ILE A 56 -13.88 -14.58 -23.09
N PHE A 57 -13.24 -15.58 -22.47
CA PHE A 57 -12.57 -15.42 -21.18
C PHE A 57 -11.30 -14.58 -21.32
N LEU A 58 -10.51 -14.78 -22.37
CA LEU A 58 -9.32 -13.98 -22.65
C LEU A 58 -9.67 -12.52 -22.94
N ASP A 59 -10.74 -12.26 -23.68
CA ASP A 59 -11.22 -10.91 -23.98
C ASP A 59 -11.74 -10.22 -22.71
N ASN A 60 -12.43 -10.95 -21.82
CA ASN A 60 -12.80 -10.42 -20.49
C ASN A 60 -11.56 -10.10 -19.64
N LEU A 61 -10.57 -10.99 -19.59
CA LEU A 61 -9.33 -10.78 -18.84
C LEU A 61 -8.55 -9.56 -19.37
N LYS A 62 -8.51 -9.36 -20.69
CA LYS A 62 -7.93 -8.16 -21.31
C LYS A 62 -8.65 -6.90 -20.85
N LEU A 63 -9.98 -6.94 -20.80
CA LEU A 63 -10.79 -5.79 -20.41
C LEU A 63 -10.57 -5.43 -18.94
N GLU A 64 -10.44 -6.43 -18.06
CA GLU A 64 -10.05 -6.22 -16.66
C GLU A 64 -8.64 -5.62 -16.53
N LEU A 65 -7.68 -6.09 -17.33
CA LEU A 65 -6.32 -5.56 -17.30
C LEU A 65 -6.26 -4.09 -17.76
N VAL A 66 -7.04 -3.72 -18.78
CA VAL A 66 -7.19 -2.34 -19.24
C VAL A 66 -7.78 -1.44 -18.14
N GLN A 67 -8.77 -1.92 -17.38
CA GLN A 67 -9.31 -1.17 -16.25
C GLN A 67 -8.22 -0.86 -15.20
N VAL A 68 -7.36 -1.83 -14.91
CA VAL A 68 -6.22 -1.64 -13.99
C VAL A 68 -5.27 -0.58 -14.53
N GLU A 69 -4.96 -0.57 -15.83
CA GLU A 69 -4.12 0.45 -16.46
C GLU A 69 -4.76 1.85 -16.39
N GLU A 70 -6.07 1.96 -16.61
CA GLU A 70 -6.81 3.22 -16.51
C GLU A 70 -6.80 3.76 -15.07
N GLU A 71 -6.98 2.92 -14.06
CA GLU A 71 -6.90 3.32 -12.65
C GLU A 71 -5.49 3.82 -12.29
N ILE A 72 -4.46 3.12 -12.77
CA ILE A 72 -3.06 3.53 -12.62
C ILE A 72 -2.83 4.90 -13.28
N ALA A 73 -3.29 5.08 -14.52
CA ALA A 73 -3.15 6.33 -15.27
C ALA A 73 -3.88 7.49 -14.57
N SER A 74 -5.10 7.24 -14.08
CA SER A 74 -5.90 8.20 -13.32
C SER A 74 -5.18 8.63 -12.04
N ALA A 75 -4.68 7.67 -11.25
CA ALA A 75 -3.92 7.94 -10.03
C ALA A 75 -2.62 8.71 -10.33
N PHE A 76 -1.90 8.34 -11.38
CA PHE A 76 -0.67 9.02 -11.81
C PHE A 76 -0.94 10.46 -12.29
N SER A 77 -2.04 10.69 -13.01
CA SER A 77 -2.44 12.03 -13.43
C SER A 77 -2.74 12.93 -12.22
N GLY A 78 -3.39 12.38 -11.19
CA GLY A 78 -3.65 13.07 -9.93
C GLY A 78 -2.36 13.41 -9.17
N TYR A 79 -1.38 12.49 -9.17
CA TYR A 79 -0.05 12.76 -8.63
C TYR A 79 0.68 13.85 -9.40
N MET A 80 0.68 13.80 -10.73
CA MET A 80 1.33 14.81 -11.58
C MET A 80 0.72 16.20 -11.41
N LYS A 81 -0.62 16.30 -11.33
CA LYS A 81 -1.31 17.57 -11.01
C LYS A 81 -0.86 18.13 -9.66
N LYS A 82 -0.82 17.30 -8.61
CA LYS A 82 -0.34 17.73 -7.28
C LYS A 82 1.13 18.14 -7.31
N LYS A 83 1.97 17.43 -8.06
CA LYS A 83 3.39 17.75 -8.23
C LYS A 83 3.57 19.08 -8.95
N GLU A 84 2.77 19.35 -9.99
CA GLU A 84 2.79 20.61 -10.72
C GLU A 84 2.26 21.77 -9.86
N GLU A 85 1.18 21.58 -9.10
CA GLU A 85 0.70 22.56 -8.13
C GLU A 85 1.76 22.91 -7.07
N GLN A 86 2.52 21.92 -6.60
CA GLN A 86 3.63 22.15 -5.69
C GLN A 86 4.77 22.92 -6.34
N ARG A 87 5.07 22.65 -7.62
CA ARG A 87 6.05 23.40 -8.40
C ARG A 87 5.62 24.85 -8.55
N ILE A 88 4.38 25.11 -8.98
CA ILE A 88 3.81 26.45 -9.10
C ILE A 88 3.85 27.18 -7.75
N LYS A 89 3.49 26.52 -6.64
CA LYS A 89 3.60 27.10 -5.29
C LYS A 89 5.04 27.45 -4.90
N ARG A 90 6.04 26.69 -5.33
CA ARG A 90 7.46 27.01 -5.08
C ARG A 90 7.94 28.17 -5.94
N GLU A 91 7.49 28.25 -7.18
CA GLU A 91 7.80 29.35 -8.09
C GLU A 91 7.16 30.66 -7.61
N LEU A 92 5.89 30.64 -7.17
CA LEU A 92 5.21 31.79 -6.56
C LEU A 92 5.91 32.29 -5.29
N LYS A 93 6.35 31.37 -4.40
CA LYS A 93 7.11 31.74 -3.20
C LYS A 93 8.50 32.32 -3.50
N LYS A 94 9.10 31.97 -4.64
CA LYS A 94 10.35 32.58 -5.10
C LYS A 94 10.09 33.99 -5.64
N SER A 95 9.06 34.17 -6.47
CA SER A 95 8.70 35.50 -6.99
C SER A 95 8.24 36.48 -5.89
N GLU A 96 7.55 36.02 -4.85
CA GLU A 96 7.16 36.86 -3.71
C GLU A 96 8.35 37.30 -2.84
N LYS A 97 9.38 36.44 -2.73
CA LYS A 97 10.64 36.80 -2.06
C LYS A 97 11.47 37.82 -2.85
N GLU A 98 11.47 37.72 -4.18
CA GLU A 98 12.15 38.69 -5.04
C GLU A 98 11.46 40.07 -5.01
N PHE A 99 10.12 40.11 -4.94
CA PHE A 99 9.37 41.36 -4.78
C PHE A 99 9.54 42.03 -3.41
N THR A 100 9.78 41.27 -2.34
CA THR A 100 10.04 41.84 -0.99
C THR A 100 11.51 42.25 -0.79
N SER A 101 12.45 41.65 -1.53
CA SER A 101 13.86 42.10 -1.53
C SER A 101 14.11 43.38 -2.36
N ALA A 102 13.22 43.73 -3.27
CA ALA A 102 13.32 44.95 -4.07
C ALA A 102 12.73 46.21 -3.39
N ALA A 103 12.01 46.05 -2.27
CA ALA A 103 11.35 47.14 -1.55
C ALA A 103 12.12 47.65 -0.31
N SER A 104 13.37 47.23 -0.10
CA SER A 104 14.21 47.69 1.03
C SER A 104 15.54 48.25 0.54
N MET A 105 15.46 49.31 -0.27
CA MET A 105 16.60 50.20 -0.53
C MET A 105 16.16 51.65 -0.33
N ASN A 106 15.98 52.04 0.93
CA ASN A 106 16.17 53.41 1.44
C ASN A 106 15.74 53.44 2.92
N ASP A 107 16.69 53.53 3.85
CA ASP A 107 16.83 54.77 4.63
C ASP A 107 18.06 54.73 5.54
N ASN A 108 18.55 55.93 5.82
CA ASN A 108 19.86 56.29 6.33
C ASN A 108 20.04 56.13 7.86
N PHE A 109 21.21 55.57 8.22
CA PHE A 109 22.21 56.09 9.16
C PHE A 109 21.98 56.15 10.70
N SER A 110 23.02 55.63 11.41
CA SER A 110 23.43 55.81 12.82
C SER A 110 22.63 55.05 13.89
N THR A 111 23.21 54.38 14.91
CA THR A 111 24.48 54.57 15.62
C THR A 111 24.75 53.36 16.55
N MET A 112 26.03 52.97 16.66
CA MET A 112 26.73 52.36 17.82
C MET A 112 26.32 51.02 18.47
N ASN A 113 27.38 50.20 18.62
CA ASN A 113 27.69 49.20 19.65
C ASN A 113 27.16 47.77 19.49
N MET A 114 28.04 46.87 19.01
CA MET A 114 28.43 45.66 19.76
C MET A 114 29.85 45.28 19.35
N ASP A 115 30.74 45.23 20.34
CA ASP A 115 32.14 44.83 20.20
C ASP A 115 32.26 43.40 19.66
N LEU A 116 32.92 43.24 18.52
CA LEU A 116 33.57 42.00 18.11
C LEU A 116 35.07 42.27 17.92
N PRO A 117 35.97 41.47 18.50
CA PRO A 117 37.40 41.60 18.22
C PRO A 117 37.66 41.13 16.79
N LEU A 118 38.09 42.08 15.97
CA LEU A 118 38.70 41.86 14.67
C LEU A 118 40.10 41.26 14.91
N ASP A 119 40.38 40.06 14.39
CA ASP A 119 41.76 39.63 14.17
C ASP A 119 42.03 39.48 12.67
N ALA A 120 43.23 39.88 12.30
CA ALA A 120 43.60 40.49 11.04
C ALA A 120 44.30 39.50 10.11
N THR A 121 43.59 38.53 9.56
CA THR A 121 44.00 37.79 8.36
C THR A 121 42.76 37.16 7.71
N GLY A 122 42.26 37.80 6.65
CA GLY A 122 41.04 37.39 5.95
C GLY A 122 41.20 36.10 5.16
N ASP A 123 40.97 34.97 5.83
CA ASP A 123 40.77 33.67 5.20
C ASP A 123 39.43 33.06 5.66
N LEU A 124 38.66 32.50 4.74
CA LEU A 124 37.31 31.98 4.98
C LEU A 124 37.36 30.74 5.91
N CYS A 125 36.82 30.83 7.12
CA CYS A 125 36.58 29.65 7.96
C CYS A 125 35.14 29.15 7.87
N SER A 126 35.07 27.92 7.38
CA SER A 126 33.98 26.95 7.39
C SER A 126 33.61 26.57 8.84
N ASP A 127 32.53 27.12 9.39
CA ASP A 127 32.00 26.71 10.71
C ASP A 127 30.46 26.68 10.74
N VAL A 128 29.85 25.97 9.77
CA VAL A 128 28.40 25.65 9.81
C VAL A 128 28.15 24.20 10.24
N PHE A 129 29.22 23.40 10.44
CA PHE A 129 29.11 21.97 10.81
C PHE A 129 29.01 21.70 12.32
N ASP A 130 29.33 22.66 13.19
CA ASP A 130 29.45 22.42 14.64
C ASP A 130 28.16 22.61 15.46
N ILE A 131 27.09 23.15 14.87
CA ILE A 131 25.83 23.38 15.60
C ILE A 131 24.99 22.09 15.69
N GLU A 132 25.01 21.25 14.65
CA GLU A 132 24.18 20.05 14.59
C GLU A 132 24.66 18.96 15.55
N HIS A 133 25.97 18.79 15.71
CA HIS A 133 26.55 17.82 16.66
C HIS A 133 26.28 18.19 18.14
N SER A 134 26.13 19.48 18.45
CA SER A 134 25.80 19.94 19.80
C SER A 134 24.34 19.64 20.18
N LEU A 135 23.41 19.69 19.22
CA LEU A 135 22.00 19.37 19.43
C LEU A 135 21.77 17.86 19.60
N GLU A 136 22.48 17.03 18.84
CA GLU A 136 22.39 15.57 18.92
C GLU A 136 22.92 15.06 20.27
N GLN A 137 24.04 15.61 20.76
CA GLN A 137 24.56 15.30 22.11
C GLN A 137 23.62 15.73 23.24
N MET A 138 22.78 16.75 23.04
CA MET A 138 21.77 17.14 24.02
C MET A 138 20.54 16.23 23.97
N ALA A 139 20.15 15.72 22.80
CA ALA A 139 19.03 14.81 22.64
C ALA A 139 19.29 13.44 23.31
N GLU A 140 20.51 12.91 23.22
CA GLU A 140 20.90 11.65 23.87
C GLU A 140 20.83 11.72 25.41
N LYS A 141 21.03 12.90 26.00
CA LYS A 141 20.94 13.10 27.46
C LYS A 141 19.51 13.24 27.99
N ILE A 142 18.53 13.47 27.11
CA ILE A 142 17.13 13.74 27.48
C ILE A 142 16.21 12.53 27.26
N SER A 143 16.67 11.49 26.57
CA SER A 143 15.84 10.31 26.25
C SER A 143 16.19 9.10 27.13
N PRO A 144 15.59 8.95 28.32
CA PRO A 144 15.60 7.66 28.99
C PRO A 144 14.77 6.69 28.13
N GLY A 145 15.45 5.75 27.48
CA GLY A 145 14.83 4.74 26.64
C GLY A 145 13.62 4.09 27.31
N LEU A 146 12.48 4.11 26.61
CA LEU A 146 11.25 3.48 27.07
C LEU A 146 11.46 1.95 27.19
N PRO A 147 11.11 1.33 28.33
CA PRO A 147 11.20 -0.12 28.51
C PRO A 147 10.06 -0.81 27.74
N SER A 148 10.21 -0.91 26.42
CA SER A 148 9.24 -1.56 25.52
C SER A 148 9.26 -3.09 25.60
N GLU A 149 10.23 -3.69 26.30
CA GLU A 149 10.46 -5.15 26.28
C GLU A 149 9.53 -5.93 27.23
N LYS A 150 8.77 -5.24 28.09
CA LYS A 150 7.90 -5.90 29.11
C LYS A 150 6.49 -6.22 28.61
N TYR A 151 6.17 -5.92 27.36
CA TYR A 151 4.83 -6.09 26.79
C TYR A 151 4.82 -6.90 25.49
N GLU A 152 5.76 -7.82 25.30
CA GLU A 152 5.58 -8.83 24.26
C GLU A 152 4.48 -9.81 24.72
N PRO A 153 3.32 -9.86 24.04
CA PRO A 153 2.33 -10.87 24.37
C PRO A 153 2.92 -12.24 24.04
N ARG A 154 3.02 -13.12 25.04
CA ARG A 154 3.36 -14.54 24.84
C ARG A 154 2.51 -15.09 23.70
N SER A 155 3.13 -15.39 22.56
CA SER A 155 2.51 -16.20 21.52
C SER A 155 2.32 -17.59 22.10
N PHE A 156 1.07 -17.94 22.40
CA PHE A 156 0.71 -19.32 22.66
C PHE A 156 0.95 -20.09 21.37
N SER A 157 2.04 -20.87 21.31
CA SER A 157 2.23 -21.88 20.29
C SER A 157 1.20 -22.99 20.54
N GLU A 158 0.02 -22.87 19.94
CA GLU A 158 -0.91 -23.97 19.84
C GLU A 158 -0.19 -25.11 19.11
N ARG A 159 -0.06 -26.26 19.78
CA ARG A 159 0.44 -27.48 19.15
C ARG A 159 -0.47 -27.79 17.96
N PRO A 160 0.06 -28.23 16.81
CA PRO A 160 -0.79 -28.59 15.69
C PRO A 160 -1.69 -29.73 16.14
N VAL A 161 -2.98 -29.43 16.30
CA VAL A 161 -4.00 -30.47 16.42
C VAL A 161 -3.97 -31.19 15.08
N GLU A 162 -3.71 -32.49 15.09
CA GLU A 162 -3.83 -33.31 13.89
C GLU A 162 -5.31 -33.29 13.47
N ILE A 163 -5.62 -32.42 12.51
CA ILE A 163 -6.96 -32.31 11.96
C ILE A 163 -7.13 -33.49 11.01
N ASP A 164 -8.09 -34.35 11.31
CA ASP A 164 -8.52 -35.40 10.39
C ASP A 164 -9.18 -34.76 9.16
N LEU A 165 -8.36 -34.51 8.13
CA LEU A 165 -8.76 -33.88 6.87
C LEU A 165 -9.86 -34.66 6.18
N ARG A 166 -9.89 -35.99 6.31
CA ARG A 166 -10.94 -36.84 5.74
C ARG A 166 -12.28 -36.52 6.39
N ARG A 167 -12.34 -36.49 7.72
CA ARG A 167 -13.57 -36.19 8.46
C ARG A 167 -14.07 -34.77 8.18
N VAL A 168 -13.15 -33.81 8.08
CA VAL A 168 -13.49 -32.41 7.75
C VAL A 168 -14.04 -32.30 6.33
N ALA A 169 -13.39 -32.93 5.35
CA ALA A 169 -13.82 -32.90 3.96
C ALA A 169 -15.18 -33.57 3.76
N VAL A 170 -15.40 -34.77 4.32
CA VAL A 170 -16.69 -35.46 4.27
C VAL A 170 -17.78 -34.61 4.91
N GLY A 171 -17.54 -34.08 6.12
CA GLY A 171 -18.51 -33.24 6.81
C GLY A 171 -18.85 -31.94 6.07
N ALA A 172 -17.85 -31.30 5.44
CA ALA A 172 -18.05 -30.12 4.62
C ALA A 172 -18.87 -30.42 3.36
N SER A 173 -18.57 -31.52 2.66
CA SER A 173 -19.30 -31.95 1.46
C SER A 173 -20.76 -32.29 1.75
N ILE A 174 -21.02 -33.03 2.83
CA ILE A 174 -22.39 -33.33 3.27
C ILE A 174 -23.15 -32.03 3.55
N LYS A 175 -22.57 -31.12 4.35
CA LYS A 175 -23.21 -29.85 4.71
C LYS A 175 -23.46 -28.94 3.51
N ALA A 176 -22.53 -28.90 2.56
CA ALA A 176 -22.68 -28.12 1.34
C ALA A 176 -23.82 -28.67 0.47
N LEU A 177 -23.88 -29.99 0.30
CA LEU A 177 -24.90 -30.65 -0.51
C LEU A 177 -26.29 -30.61 0.14
N GLU A 178 -26.40 -30.76 1.46
CA GLU A 178 -27.67 -30.59 2.18
C GLU A 178 -28.21 -29.17 2.03
N ASN A 179 -27.35 -28.16 2.14
CA ASN A 179 -27.73 -26.76 1.93
C ASN A 179 -28.12 -26.46 0.47
N PHE A 180 -27.44 -27.08 -0.49
CA PHE A 180 -27.70 -26.88 -1.91
C PHE A 180 -28.99 -27.55 -2.38
N LEU A 181 -29.23 -28.79 -1.95
CA LEU A 181 -30.41 -29.57 -2.34
C LEU A 181 -31.64 -29.27 -1.48
N GLY A 182 -31.47 -28.64 -0.31
CA GLY A 182 -32.55 -28.35 0.64
C GLY A 182 -33.18 -29.61 1.24
N ARG A 183 -32.49 -30.76 1.14
CA ARG A 183 -32.91 -32.06 1.69
C ARG A 183 -31.72 -32.76 2.34
N LYS A 184 -32.02 -33.71 3.23
CA LYS A 184 -31.01 -34.63 3.76
C LYS A 184 -30.55 -35.60 2.67
N LEU A 185 -29.27 -35.95 2.71
CA LEU A 185 -28.68 -36.98 1.84
C LEU A 185 -29.10 -38.38 2.29
N SER A 186 -29.26 -39.30 1.35
CA SER A 186 -29.46 -40.72 1.67
C SER A 186 -28.15 -41.38 2.10
N GLU A 187 -28.23 -42.52 2.79
CA GLU A 187 -27.03 -43.26 3.23
C GLU A 187 -26.16 -43.70 2.05
N GLU A 188 -26.77 -44.07 0.92
CA GLU A 188 -26.05 -44.43 -0.32
C GLU A 188 -25.27 -43.25 -0.90
N GLU A 189 -25.86 -42.05 -0.88
CA GLU A 189 -25.22 -40.81 -1.35
C GLU A 189 -24.02 -40.44 -0.46
N ILE A 190 -24.15 -40.63 0.86
CA ILE A 190 -23.08 -40.38 1.83
C ILE A 190 -21.90 -41.33 1.61
N VAL A 191 -22.14 -42.63 1.43
CA VAL A 191 -21.07 -43.62 1.17
C VAL A 191 -20.34 -43.33 -0.14
N SER A 192 -21.06 -42.88 -1.17
CA SER A 192 -20.46 -42.43 -2.43
C SER A 192 -19.53 -41.22 -2.23
N LEU A 193 -19.95 -40.25 -1.41
CA LEU A 193 -19.14 -39.07 -1.07
C LEU A 193 -17.89 -39.45 -0.27
N GLU A 194 -17.99 -40.36 0.69
CA GLU A 194 -16.83 -40.84 1.44
C GLU A 194 -15.79 -41.46 0.51
N ARG A 195 -16.23 -42.29 -0.45
CA ARG A 195 -15.35 -42.90 -1.45
C ARG A 195 -14.72 -41.89 -2.40
N GLN A 196 -15.48 -40.86 -2.81
CA GLN A 196 -14.95 -39.79 -3.65
C GLN A 196 -13.93 -38.95 -2.89
N VAL A 197 -14.23 -38.53 -1.66
CA VAL A 197 -13.31 -37.77 -0.81
C VAL A 197 -12.04 -38.58 -0.54
N GLU A 198 -12.15 -39.88 -0.31
CA GLU A 198 -11.00 -40.77 -0.16
C GLU A 198 -10.16 -40.83 -1.45
N ALA A 199 -10.77 -40.90 -2.64
CA ALA A 199 -10.05 -40.87 -3.90
C ALA A 199 -9.31 -39.54 -4.17
N TYR A 200 -9.79 -38.42 -3.64
CA TYR A 200 -9.16 -37.10 -3.79
C TYR A 200 -8.10 -36.78 -2.73
N LEU A 201 -8.08 -37.51 -1.61
CA LEU A 201 -7.13 -37.31 -0.49
C LEU A 201 -5.97 -38.32 -0.49
N VAL A 202 -5.90 -39.22 -1.48
CA VAL A 202 -4.76 -40.12 -1.77
C VAL A 202 -3.76 -39.41 -2.67
#